data_AF-A0A7C1H3N9-F1
#
_entry.id   AF-A0A7C1H3N9-F1
#
_cell.length_a   1.000
_cell.length_b   1.000
_cell.length_c   1.000
_cell.angle_alpha   90.00
_cell.angle_beta   90.00
_cell.angle_gamma   90.00
#
_symmetry.space_group_name_H-M   'P 1'
#
loop_
_entity.id
_entity.type
_entity.pdbx_description
1 polymer ?
#
loop_
_entity_poly.entity_id
_entity_poly.type
_entity_poly.pdbx_seq_one_letter_code
_entity_poly.pdbx_strand_id
1 'polypeptide(L)'
;MSRTKKKIIFAVVILAVFIQLPTLGNTSELLQPVLSISPREINLGTIASGEASSGLFTLRNMGSGVLEWSTSGSDGWLSAQKAGISNVTEKKVDYLRVEVRLLATEEAGKYGEAGALHFVEMNLESETGRLVCRQRLSEGKHKEAIRISSTGGFRTIFVSFTLSSAAETALIDLNPVRLDMGSILPGESVSKRIMLTNKGRKMLNWSVAVQKPTRGEIPADFKNERYLSFHNEDVAGGGNYLVPSHLGEMMEITGKWTENEGYPSGEDGENTIRLRFSGTGIILCLATYPDIRNLNVFLNGRLVSKRNWNSALKEKKGELPIAEGLDDGSHVLTITTKDSRLVFEGVKILGNSVTRAPAGRTIIVPTSGATLTQTNYLRVTFNSRGLAPGLYGDNIIFTANDTEATVEVFVEVMPESAAKEIDVFRYSRGDDYLYTSQTQKDTLKFSRNNYTKDGIAFRLFAPGAPGTTPFYRWYHDRKRDHFYHHERSGGGKNLQGYEFEGSIGNIATSKLTNTRELYRWYNPSTDRYFYTTDSRAANIRKKGYSFDGIAGYVK
;
A
#
# COMPACT_ATOMS: atom_id res chain seq x y z
N MET A 1 -85.52 36.76 -61.63
CA MET A 1 -84.08 36.93 -61.92
C MET A 1 -83.56 38.13 -61.15
N SER A 2 -82.31 38.11 -60.67
CA SER A 2 -81.65 39.16 -59.83
C SER A 2 -81.99 39.14 -58.33
N ARG A 3 -80.97 38.88 -57.48
CA ARG A 3 -81.03 38.81 -56.01
C ARG A 3 -80.92 40.21 -55.39
N THR A 4 -81.84 40.53 -54.47
CA THR A 4 -82.26 41.89 -54.15
C THR A 4 -81.53 42.53 -52.97
N LYS A 5 -80.98 43.73 -53.20
CA LYS A 5 -80.50 44.73 -52.22
C LYS A 5 -81.69 45.43 -51.51
N LYS A 6 -81.53 45.83 -50.25
CA LYS A 6 -82.34 46.90 -49.60
C LYS A 6 -81.39 47.77 -48.78
N LYS A 7 -81.04 48.96 -49.29
CA LYS A 7 -81.68 50.29 -49.10
C LYS A 7 -81.34 50.91 -47.74
N ILE A 8 -80.42 51.87 -47.82
CA ILE A 8 -80.07 52.86 -46.80
C ILE A 8 -81.02 54.04 -46.97
N ILE A 9 -81.58 54.56 -45.88
CA ILE A 9 -82.17 55.90 -45.83
C ILE A 9 -81.56 56.63 -44.63
N PHE A 10 -81.13 57.85 -44.92
CA PHE A 10 -80.56 58.86 -44.06
C PHE A 10 -81.67 59.61 -43.31
N ALA A 11 -81.42 59.97 -42.05
CA ALA A 11 -82.01 61.14 -41.42
C ALA A 11 -81.03 61.68 -40.38
N VAL A 12 -80.61 62.93 -40.59
CA VAL A 12 -79.75 63.74 -39.72
C VAL A 12 -80.63 64.47 -38.72
N VAL A 13 -80.28 64.42 -37.43
CA VAL A 13 -80.57 65.50 -36.48
C VAL A 13 -79.37 65.66 -35.55
N ILE A 14 -78.88 66.89 -35.49
CA ILE A 14 -77.76 67.40 -34.70
C ILE A 14 -78.16 67.46 -33.23
N LEU A 15 -77.29 67.03 -32.31
CA LEU A 15 -77.30 67.56 -30.94
C LEU A 15 -75.91 67.57 -30.31
N ALA A 16 -75.63 68.70 -29.65
CA ALA A 16 -74.38 69.09 -29.04
C ALA A 16 -73.98 68.25 -27.82
N VAL A 17 -72.67 68.24 -27.60
CA VAL A 17 -71.93 67.63 -26.50
C VAL A 17 -72.30 68.26 -25.15
N PHE A 18 -72.53 67.44 -24.13
CA PHE A 18 -72.16 67.75 -22.75
C PHE A 18 -71.57 66.50 -22.09
N ILE A 19 -70.37 66.67 -21.54
CA ILE A 19 -69.57 65.64 -20.90
C ILE A 19 -70.20 65.25 -19.56
N GLN A 20 -70.51 63.97 -19.40
CA GLN A 20 -70.48 63.28 -18.11
C GLN A 20 -69.38 62.21 -18.19
N LEU A 21 -68.34 62.34 -17.38
CA LEU A 21 -67.42 61.25 -17.09
C LEU A 21 -68.11 60.25 -16.15
N PRO A 22 -68.20 58.96 -16.48
CA PRO A 22 -68.17 57.91 -15.50
C PRO A 22 -66.72 57.49 -15.24
N THR A 23 -66.41 57.30 -13.97
CA THR A 23 -65.14 56.77 -13.45
C THR A 23 -64.80 55.45 -14.14
N LEU A 24 -63.72 55.41 -14.93
CA LEU A 24 -63.05 54.15 -15.23
C LEU A 24 -62.32 53.71 -13.97
N GLY A 25 -62.78 52.59 -13.38
CA GLY A 25 -61.99 51.86 -12.42
C GLY A 25 -60.67 51.44 -13.07
N ASN A 26 -59.56 51.99 -12.57
CA ASN A 26 -58.24 51.44 -12.82
C ASN A 26 -58.13 50.13 -12.03
N THR A 27 -58.62 49.02 -12.60
CA THR A 27 -58.06 47.71 -12.26
C THR A 27 -56.67 47.65 -12.87
N SER A 28 -55.69 48.14 -12.13
CA SER A 28 -54.31 47.71 -12.28
C SER A 28 -54.29 46.19 -12.06
N GLU A 29 -54.30 45.40 -13.14
CA GLU A 29 -53.89 43.99 -13.05
C GLU A 29 -52.45 43.98 -12.49
N LEU A 30 -52.33 43.74 -11.19
CA LEU A 30 -51.05 43.50 -10.53
C LEU A 30 -50.46 42.21 -11.13
N LEU A 31 -49.54 42.35 -12.09
CA LEU A 31 -48.76 41.24 -12.62
C LEU A 31 -48.12 40.48 -11.45
N GLN A 32 -48.41 39.19 -11.30
CA GLN A 32 -47.79 38.38 -10.25
C GLN A 32 -46.25 38.39 -10.38
N PRO A 33 -45.49 38.23 -9.28
CA PRO A 33 -44.03 38.14 -9.35
C PRO A 33 -43.59 36.99 -10.26
N VAL A 34 -42.52 37.17 -11.03
CA VAL A 34 -42.01 36.15 -11.97
C VAL A 34 -40.51 36.01 -11.80
N LEU A 35 -40.06 34.84 -11.32
CA LEU A 35 -38.64 34.53 -11.14
C LEU A 35 -37.96 34.15 -12.47
N SER A 36 -36.96 34.94 -12.84
CA SER A 36 -35.99 34.63 -13.90
C SER A 36 -34.59 34.45 -13.29
N ILE A 37 -33.84 33.42 -13.72
CA ILE A 37 -32.49 33.14 -13.24
C ILE A 37 -31.54 33.04 -14.42
N SER A 38 -30.39 33.72 -14.32
CA SER A 38 -29.32 33.68 -15.32
C SER A 38 -27.94 33.58 -14.66
N PRO A 39 -27.05 32.69 -15.12
CA PRO A 39 -27.30 31.60 -16.07
C PRO A 39 -28.19 30.50 -15.44
N ARG A 40 -28.58 29.47 -16.20
CA ARG A 40 -29.28 28.29 -15.63
C ARG A 40 -28.32 27.17 -15.20
N GLU A 41 -27.08 27.23 -15.68
CA GLU A 41 -26.02 26.28 -15.34
C GLU A 41 -24.69 27.01 -15.25
N ILE A 42 -23.86 26.64 -14.27
CA ILE A 42 -22.47 27.09 -14.17
C ILE A 42 -21.57 25.85 -14.10
N ASN A 43 -20.51 25.85 -14.90
CA ASN A 43 -19.42 24.89 -14.77
C ASN A 43 -18.29 25.51 -13.96
N LEU A 44 -18.01 24.95 -12.79
CA LEU A 44 -16.97 25.40 -11.86
C LEU A 44 -15.57 24.85 -12.19
N GLY A 45 -15.46 24.03 -13.24
CA GLY A 45 -14.20 23.43 -13.65
C GLY A 45 -13.80 22.25 -12.77
N THR A 46 -12.50 22.04 -12.62
CA THR A 46 -11.95 20.97 -11.78
C THR A 46 -11.61 21.52 -10.41
N ILE A 47 -11.96 20.78 -9.35
CA ILE A 47 -11.73 21.15 -7.97
C ILE A 47 -10.80 20.09 -7.37
N ALA A 48 -9.57 20.48 -7.05
CA ALA A 48 -8.59 19.58 -6.46
C ALA A 48 -8.75 19.49 -4.92
N SER A 49 -8.07 18.53 -4.30
CA SER A 49 -8.09 18.33 -2.85
C SER A 49 -7.68 19.60 -2.10
N GLY A 50 -8.53 20.09 -1.21
CA GLY A 50 -8.31 21.32 -0.45
C GLY A 50 -8.72 22.62 -1.15
N GLU A 51 -9.12 22.56 -2.42
CA GLU A 51 -9.50 23.73 -3.21
C GLU A 51 -11.01 23.97 -3.23
N ALA A 52 -11.39 25.19 -3.60
CA ALA A 52 -12.77 25.60 -3.83
C ALA A 52 -12.91 26.39 -5.13
N SER A 53 -14.06 26.23 -5.79
CA SER A 53 -14.43 27.01 -6.97
C SER A 53 -15.85 27.55 -6.82
N SER A 54 -16.14 28.71 -7.40
CA SER A 54 -17.42 29.39 -7.19
C SER A 54 -18.01 30.03 -8.44
N GLY A 55 -19.33 30.15 -8.47
CA GLY A 55 -20.11 30.78 -9.53
C GLY A 55 -21.23 31.66 -8.96
N LEU A 56 -21.77 32.54 -9.79
CA LEU A 56 -22.79 33.51 -9.41
C LEU A 56 -24.05 33.37 -10.28
N PHE A 57 -25.20 33.20 -9.64
CA PHE A 57 -26.51 33.26 -10.28
C PHE A 57 -27.17 34.60 -10.01
N THR A 58 -27.73 35.21 -11.04
CA THR A 58 -28.54 36.43 -10.95
C THR A 58 -30.01 36.05 -10.94
N LEU A 59 -30.73 36.42 -9.89
CA LEU A 59 -32.17 36.21 -9.73
C LEU A 59 -32.87 37.54 -10.02
N ARG A 60 -33.80 37.57 -10.98
CA ARG A 60 -34.51 38.78 -11.40
C ARG A 60 -36.01 38.59 -11.29
N ASN A 61 -36.70 39.55 -10.67
CA ASN A 61 -38.15 39.63 -10.73
C ASN A 61 -38.57 40.35 -12.03
N MET A 62 -39.24 39.62 -12.91
CA MET A 62 -39.75 40.13 -14.18
C MET A 62 -41.21 40.60 -14.11
N GLY A 63 -41.90 40.34 -12.99
CA GLY A 63 -43.30 40.70 -12.74
C GLY A 63 -43.43 42.00 -11.94
N SER A 64 -44.62 42.21 -11.35
CA SER A 64 -44.86 43.27 -10.37
C SER A 64 -45.05 42.68 -8.97
N GLY A 65 -44.85 43.48 -7.91
CA GLY A 65 -44.91 43.00 -6.52
C GLY A 65 -43.59 42.42 -5.98
N VAL A 66 -43.63 41.95 -4.73
CA VAL A 66 -42.45 41.47 -3.98
C VAL A 66 -42.13 40.02 -4.33
N LEU A 67 -40.86 39.73 -4.63
CA LEU A 67 -40.38 38.37 -4.89
C LEU A 67 -39.66 37.85 -3.64
N GLU A 68 -40.27 36.86 -2.99
CA GLU A 68 -39.63 36.11 -1.92
C GLU A 68 -39.14 34.79 -2.50
N TRP A 69 -37.89 34.43 -2.23
CA TRP A 69 -37.32 33.18 -2.70
C TRP A 69 -36.55 32.46 -1.60
N SER A 70 -36.45 31.13 -1.73
CA SER A 70 -35.71 30.29 -0.79
C SER A 70 -35.10 29.06 -1.47
N THR A 71 -34.06 28.51 -0.85
CA THR A 71 -33.47 27.22 -1.22
C THR A 71 -32.91 26.48 0.00
N SER A 72 -33.04 25.15 -0.02
CA SER A 72 -32.46 24.23 0.96
C SER A 72 -31.16 23.56 0.47
N GLY A 73 -30.65 23.96 -0.70
CA GLY A 73 -29.50 23.32 -1.34
C GLY A 73 -29.86 22.20 -2.31
N SER A 74 -28.86 21.38 -2.66
CA SER A 74 -29.02 20.22 -3.55
C SER A 74 -29.59 19.02 -2.79
N ASP A 75 -30.45 18.24 -3.45
CA ASP A 75 -31.07 17.06 -2.87
C ASP A 75 -30.01 16.03 -2.44
N GLY A 76 -30.17 15.47 -1.24
CA GLY A 76 -29.24 14.48 -0.67
C GLY A 76 -28.05 15.08 0.08
N TRP A 77 -27.78 16.38 -0.02
CA TRP A 77 -26.74 17.04 0.78
C TRP A 77 -27.23 17.36 2.18
N LEU A 78 -26.41 17.06 3.20
CA LEU A 78 -26.74 17.29 4.61
C LEU A 78 -26.37 18.73 5.00
N SER A 79 -27.34 19.51 5.50
CA SER A 79 -27.11 20.84 6.08
C SER A 79 -27.17 20.81 7.61
N ALA A 80 -26.33 21.59 8.27
CA ALA A 80 -26.39 21.78 9.73
C ALA A 80 -27.58 22.67 10.16
N GLN A 81 -28.09 23.49 9.26
CA GLN A 81 -29.23 24.39 9.47
C GLN A 81 -30.52 23.68 9.02
N LYS A 82 -31.51 23.55 9.91
CA LYS A 82 -32.82 22.91 9.61
C LYS A 82 -33.69 23.73 8.65
N ALA A 83 -33.44 25.03 8.52
CA ALA A 83 -34.12 25.92 7.58
C ALA A 83 -33.11 26.34 6.49
N GLY A 84 -33.55 26.33 5.23
CA GLY A 84 -32.75 26.82 4.11
C GLY A 84 -32.53 28.34 4.16
N ILE A 85 -31.86 28.90 3.15
CA ILE A 85 -31.78 30.36 3.01
C ILE A 85 -33.04 30.88 2.34
N SER A 86 -33.56 32.00 2.82
CA SER A 86 -34.66 32.73 2.21
C SER A 86 -34.35 34.21 2.16
N ASN A 87 -34.74 34.88 1.08
CA ASN A 87 -34.60 36.33 0.96
C ASN A 87 -35.91 36.95 0.44
N VAL A 88 -36.20 38.16 0.93
CA VAL A 88 -37.34 38.98 0.50
C VAL A 88 -36.76 40.14 -0.28
N THR A 89 -37.02 40.18 -1.60
CA THR A 89 -36.42 41.20 -2.46
C THR A 89 -37.46 42.23 -2.90
N GLU A 90 -37.35 43.47 -2.40
CA GLU A 90 -38.05 44.64 -2.96
C GLU A 90 -37.35 45.17 -4.22
N LYS A 91 -36.05 44.87 -4.38
CA LYS A 91 -35.23 45.18 -5.55
C LYS A 91 -35.62 44.32 -6.77
N LYS A 92 -35.36 44.82 -7.98
CA LYS A 92 -35.64 44.09 -9.24
C LYS A 92 -34.68 42.89 -9.46
N VAL A 93 -33.55 42.83 -8.75
CA VAL A 93 -32.47 41.83 -8.92
C VAL A 93 -31.86 41.45 -7.56
N ASP A 94 -31.55 40.16 -7.37
CA ASP A 94 -30.82 39.56 -6.26
C ASP A 94 -29.76 38.56 -6.78
N TYR A 95 -28.89 38.05 -5.91
CA TYR A 95 -27.79 37.16 -6.27
C TYR A 95 -27.68 35.94 -5.36
N LEU A 96 -27.26 34.82 -5.95
CA LEU A 96 -26.91 33.60 -5.24
C LEU A 96 -25.52 33.15 -5.68
N ARG A 97 -24.53 33.27 -4.79
CA ARG A 97 -23.19 32.71 -4.98
C ARG A 97 -23.19 31.25 -4.55
N VAL A 98 -22.65 30.38 -5.39
CA VAL A 98 -22.46 28.95 -5.10
C VAL A 98 -20.97 28.65 -5.14
N GLU A 99 -20.40 28.22 -4.01
CA GLU A 99 -19.02 27.74 -3.92
C GLU A 99 -19.03 26.24 -3.59
N VAL A 100 -18.23 25.45 -4.29
CA VAL A 100 -18.03 24.02 -4.02
C VAL A 100 -16.58 23.82 -3.64
N ARG A 101 -16.34 23.09 -2.54
CA ARG A 101 -15.02 22.80 -1.98
C ARG A 101 -14.83 21.31 -1.79
N LEU A 102 -13.73 20.78 -2.31
CA LEU A 102 -13.27 19.43 -1.97
C LEU A 102 -12.44 19.54 -0.70
N LEU A 103 -12.93 19.01 0.42
CA LEU A 103 -12.20 19.10 1.67
C LEU A 103 -10.92 18.28 1.56
N ALA A 104 -9.79 18.91 1.87
CA ALA A 104 -8.52 18.22 2.01
C ALA A 104 -8.75 17.09 3.01
N THR A 105 -8.65 15.86 2.53
CA THR A 105 -8.89 14.72 3.39
C THR A 105 -7.68 14.63 4.31
N GLU A 106 -7.80 15.13 5.55
CA GLU A 106 -6.82 14.81 6.59
C GLU A 106 -6.83 13.29 6.90
N GLU A 107 -7.87 12.57 6.44
CA GLU A 107 -8.04 11.12 6.54
C GLU A 107 -8.74 10.52 5.30
N ALA A 108 -8.10 10.52 4.12
CA ALA A 108 -8.50 9.65 3.01
C ALA A 108 -7.65 8.39 3.05
N GLY A 109 -8.28 7.25 3.32
CA GLY A 109 -7.70 5.95 3.05
C GLY A 109 -7.23 5.89 1.60
N LYS A 110 -5.96 5.50 1.42
CA LYS A 110 -5.39 5.06 0.15
C LYS A 110 -6.09 3.77 -0.29
N TYR A 111 -7.28 3.90 -0.85
CA TYR A 111 -7.83 2.87 -1.73
C TYR A 111 -7.98 3.50 -3.10
N GLY A 112 -7.06 3.15 -4.00
CA GLY A 112 -7.22 3.32 -5.44
C GLY A 112 -8.27 2.35 -5.99
N GLU A 113 -9.40 2.24 -5.31
CA GLU A 113 -10.58 1.54 -5.83
C GLU A 113 -11.44 2.58 -6.55
N ALA A 114 -11.90 2.22 -7.74
CA ALA A 114 -12.92 2.96 -8.46
C ALA A 114 -14.19 3.01 -7.58
N GLY A 115 -14.34 4.07 -6.77
CA GLY A 115 -15.45 4.20 -5.82
C GLY A 115 -15.17 5.01 -4.54
N ALA A 116 -13.94 5.47 -4.29
CA ALA A 116 -13.64 6.29 -3.11
C ALA A 116 -14.49 7.59 -3.09
N LEU A 117 -15.26 7.79 -2.01
CA LEU A 117 -16.09 8.97 -1.81
C LEU A 117 -15.34 10.01 -0.96
N HIS A 118 -15.30 11.24 -1.45
CA HIS A 118 -14.67 12.38 -0.79
C HIS A 118 -15.70 13.32 -0.15
N PHE A 119 -15.32 13.96 0.95
CA PHE A 119 -16.17 14.98 1.56
C PHE A 119 -16.13 16.28 0.75
N VAL A 120 -17.28 16.70 0.28
CA VAL A 120 -17.47 17.93 -0.48
C VAL A 120 -18.39 18.85 0.30
N GLU A 121 -18.03 20.13 0.35
CA GLU A 121 -18.83 21.19 0.97
C GLU A 121 -19.35 22.13 -0.12
N MET A 122 -20.65 22.41 -0.11
CA MET A 122 -21.30 23.39 -0.97
C MET A 122 -21.79 24.54 -0.10
N ASN A 123 -21.32 25.75 -0.41
CA ASN A 123 -21.67 26.97 0.28
C ASN A 123 -22.55 27.85 -0.63
N LEU A 124 -23.75 28.14 -0.17
CA LEU A 124 -24.74 28.97 -0.85
C LEU A 124 -24.89 30.28 -0.08
N GLU A 125 -24.62 31.40 -0.75
CA GLU A 125 -24.54 32.71 -0.12
C GLU A 125 -25.41 33.73 -0.89
N SER A 126 -26.30 34.40 -0.16
CA SER A 126 -27.11 35.54 -0.63
C SER A 126 -26.72 36.81 0.15
N GLU A 127 -27.35 37.96 -0.15
CA GLU A 127 -27.12 39.20 0.61
C GLU A 127 -27.42 39.04 2.12
N THR A 128 -28.35 38.16 2.49
CA THR A 128 -28.92 38.09 3.85
C THR A 128 -28.68 36.77 4.57
N GLY A 129 -28.08 35.77 3.91
CA GLY A 129 -27.92 34.44 4.49
C GLY A 129 -26.86 33.58 3.83
N ARG A 130 -26.40 32.57 4.58
CA ARG A 130 -25.40 31.58 4.15
C ARG A 130 -25.82 30.19 4.59
N LEU A 131 -25.88 29.25 3.65
CA LEU A 131 -26.17 27.84 3.87
C LEU A 131 -24.96 27.00 3.47
N VAL A 132 -24.52 26.12 4.37
CA VAL A 132 -23.44 25.16 4.12
C VAL A 132 -24.00 23.74 4.13
N CYS A 133 -23.86 23.06 3.01
CA CYS A 133 -24.30 21.68 2.82
C CYS A 133 -23.08 20.77 2.58
N ARG A 134 -23.15 19.51 3.02
CA ARG A 134 -22.08 18.53 2.85
C ARG A 134 -22.59 17.23 2.24
N GLN A 135 -21.78 16.63 1.36
CA GLN A 135 -22.07 15.32 0.77
C GLN A 135 -20.76 14.55 0.54
N ARG A 136 -20.89 13.22 0.43
CA ARG A 136 -19.81 12.34 -0.02
C ARG A 136 -19.97 12.03 -1.51
N LEU A 137 -19.00 12.44 -2.34
CA LEU A 137 -19.02 12.28 -3.80
C LEU A 137 -17.78 11.54 -4.30
N SER A 138 -17.92 10.70 -5.31
CA SER A 138 -16.78 10.01 -5.94
C SER A 138 -15.90 10.96 -6.74
N GLU A 139 -14.72 10.54 -7.17
CA GLU A 139 -13.98 11.31 -8.18
C GLU A 139 -14.73 11.37 -9.52
N GLY A 140 -14.37 12.35 -10.36
CA GLY A 140 -14.94 12.51 -11.69
C GLY A 140 -15.96 13.65 -11.81
N LYS A 141 -16.77 13.61 -12.87
CA LYS A 141 -17.70 14.69 -13.23
C LYS A 141 -18.99 14.58 -12.41
N HIS A 142 -19.39 15.70 -11.82
CA HIS A 142 -20.62 15.86 -11.06
C HIS A 142 -21.47 16.98 -11.63
N LYS A 143 -22.79 16.85 -11.48
CA LYS A 143 -23.76 17.88 -11.84
C LYS A 143 -24.87 17.89 -10.78
N GLU A 144 -24.86 18.93 -9.97
CA GLU A 144 -25.78 19.11 -8.85
C GLU A 144 -26.92 20.04 -9.24
N ALA A 145 -28.13 19.70 -8.80
CA ALA A 145 -29.35 20.45 -9.07
C ALA A 145 -29.79 21.19 -7.79
N ILE A 146 -29.88 22.51 -7.83
CA ILE A 146 -30.32 23.33 -6.70
C ILE A 146 -31.71 23.88 -7.02
N ARG A 147 -32.70 23.54 -6.21
CA ARG A 147 -34.07 24.02 -6.36
C ARG A 147 -34.24 25.35 -5.64
N ILE A 148 -34.76 26.34 -6.37
CA ILE A 148 -35.11 27.67 -5.86
C ILE A 148 -36.63 27.81 -5.95
N SER A 149 -37.26 27.97 -4.79
CA SER A 149 -38.69 28.22 -4.65
C SER A 149 -38.92 29.72 -4.49
N SER A 150 -39.97 30.26 -5.09
CA SER A 150 -40.35 31.67 -4.90
C SER A 150 -41.85 31.88 -4.99
N THR A 151 -42.32 33.06 -4.56
CA THR A 151 -43.71 33.52 -4.77
C THR A 151 -44.10 33.57 -6.26
N GLY A 152 -43.11 33.68 -7.16
CA GLY A 152 -43.30 33.63 -8.62
C GLY A 152 -43.07 32.26 -9.26
N GLY A 153 -43.07 31.18 -8.47
CA GLY A 153 -42.88 29.79 -8.92
C GLY A 153 -41.50 29.21 -8.58
N PHE A 154 -41.23 27.99 -9.06
CA PHE A 154 -39.97 27.29 -8.81
C PHE A 154 -39.07 27.24 -10.05
N ARG A 155 -37.76 27.27 -9.83
CA ARG A 155 -36.73 27.07 -10.84
C ARG A 155 -35.65 26.15 -10.29
N THR A 156 -35.00 25.40 -11.18
CA THR A 156 -33.82 24.59 -10.85
C THR A 156 -32.63 25.15 -11.61
N ILE A 157 -31.54 25.38 -10.89
CA ILE A 157 -30.24 25.72 -11.46
C ILE A 157 -29.31 24.52 -11.33
N PHE A 158 -28.30 24.46 -12.18
CA PHE A 158 -27.31 23.39 -12.17
C PHE A 158 -25.90 23.90 -11.93
N VAL A 159 -25.13 23.15 -11.17
CA VAL A 159 -23.70 23.39 -10.98
C VAL A 159 -22.94 22.14 -11.37
N SER A 160 -22.07 22.24 -12.36
CA SER A 160 -21.22 21.13 -12.80
C SER A 160 -19.77 21.35 -12.41
N PHE A 161 -19.07 20.29 -12.02
CA PHE A 161 -17.66 20.33 -11.61
C PHE A 161 -17.01 18.94 -11.77
N THR A 162 -15.68 18.89 -11.76
CA THR A 162 -14.91 17.63 -11.75
C THR A 162 -14.09 17.54 -10.46
N LEU A 163 -14.24 16.48 -9.67
CA LEU A 163 -13.45 16.27 -8.46
C LEU A 163 -12.20 15.46 -8.75
N SER A 164 -11.08 15.81 -8.10
CA SER A 164 -9.84 15.03 -8.19
C SER A 164 -8.94 15.22 -6.99
N SER A 165 -8.38 14.12 -6.49
CA SER A 165 -7.41 14.13 -5.39
C SER A 165 -5.98 14.51 -5.79
N ALA A 166 -5.63 14.51 -7.09
CA ALA A 166 -4.27 14.77 -7.56
C ALA A 166 -3.91 16.27 -7.41
N ALA A 167 -2.77 16.55 -6.76
CA ALA A 167 -2.27 17.90 -6.55
C ALA A 167 -2.01 18.63 -7.89
N GLU A 168 -2.27 19.94 -7.94
CA GLU A 168 -1.98 20.76 -9.15
C GLU A 168 -0.48 20.84 -9.48
N THR A 169 0.38 20.64 -8.49
CA THR A 169 1.84 20.58 -8.65
C THR A 169 2.30 19.16 -8.95
N ALA A 170 3.48 19.02 -9.57
CA ALA A 170 4.13 17.71 -9.67
C ALA A 170 4.50 17.22 -8.26
N LEU A 171 4.29 15.93 -7.98
CA LEU A 171 4.53 15.34 -6.66
C LEU A 171 5.16 13.97 -6.83
N ILE A 172 6.43 13.84 -6.45
CA ILE A 172 7.14 12.57 -6.48
C ILE A 172 6.70 11.67 -5.31
N ASP A 173 6.37 10.43 -5.64
CA ASP A 173 6.05 9.36 -4.70
C ASP A 173 6.98 8.18 -5.01
N LEU A 174 7.75 7.75 -4.02
CA LEU A 174 8.74 6.68 -4.12
C LEU A 174 8.30 5.51 -3.27
N ASN A 175 8.34 4.30 -3.84
CA ASN A 175 8.02 3.07 -3.13
C ASN A 175 8.98 1.93 -3.56
N PRO A 176 9.77 1.34 -2.65
CA PRO A 176 9.90 1.71 -1.24
C PRO A 176 10.83 2.93 -1.04
N VAL A 177 10.75 3.57 0.13
CA VAL A 177 11.69 4.62 0.57
C VAL A 177 12.92 4.07 1.30
N ARG A 178 12.91 2.78 1.63
CA ARG A 178 14.03 2.02 2.20
C ARG A 178 14.15 0.70 1.47
N LEU A 179 15.35 0.39 1.01
CA LEU A 179 15.62 -0.75 0.17
C LEU A 179 16.52 -1.73 0.91
N ASP A 180 15.91 -2.81 1.39
CA ASP A 180 16.62 -3.97 1.91
C ASP A 180 17.03 -4.88 0.74
N MET A 181 18.32 -4.89 0.42
CA MET A 181 18.88 -5.76 -0.62
C MET A 181 19.11 -7.19 -0.11
N GLY A 182 18.89 -7.44 1.18
CA GLY A 182 19.10 -8.71 1.85
C GLY A 182 20.57 -9.09 2.03
N SER A 183 20.79 -10.35 2.34
CA SER A 183 22.11 -10.94 2.48
C SER A 183 22.61 -11.47 1.14
N ILE A 184 23.84 -11.15 0.77
CA ILE A 184 24.45 -11.54 -0.50
C ILE A 184 25.80 -12.21 -0.29
N LEU A 185 26.09 -13.21 -1.13
CA LEU A 185 27.40 -13.86 -1.11
C LEU A 185 28.48 -12.93 -1.72
N PRO A 186 29.75 -13.09 -1.32
CA PRO A 186 30.86 -12.38 -1.93
C PRO A 186 30.94 -12.61 -3.44
N GLY A 187 31.12 -11.54 -4.21
CA GLY A 187 31.25 -11.59 -5.68
C GLY A 187 29.94 -11.61 -6.47
N GLU A 188 28.81 -11.82 -5.80
CA GLU A 188 27.48 -11.82 -6.40
C GLU A 188 26.90 -10.40 -6.58
N SER A 189 25.77 -10.32 -7.25
CA SER A 189 24.99 -9.08 -7.37
C SER A 189 23.52 -9.34 -7.11
N VAL A 190 22.86 -8.37 -6.49
CA VAL A 190 21.42 -8.40 -6.21
C VAL A 190 20.76 -7.18 -6.85
N SER A 191 19.53 -7.33 -7.33
CA SER A 191 18.75 -6.23 -7.89
C SER A 191 17.37 -6.15 -7.27
N LYS A 192 16.96 -4.94 -6.92
CA LYS A 192 15.62 -4.60 -6.43
C LYS A 192 15.05 -3.44 -7.26
N ARG A 193 13.78 -3.10 -7.04
CA ARG A 193 13.08 -2.06 -7.79
C ARG A 193 12.62 -0.94 -6.87
N ILE A 194 12.65 0.28 -7.39
CA ILE A 194 11.98 1.44 -6.82
C ILE A 194 10.92 1.88 -7.84
N MET A 195 9.69 2.01 -7.38
CA MET A 195 8.59 2.62 -8.12
C MET A 195 8.64 4.14 -7.88
N LEU A 196 8.68 4.89 -8.96
CA LEU A 196 8.54 6.34 -8.98
C LEU A 196 7.22 6.69 -9.65
N THR A 197 6.31 7.30 -8.90
CA THR A 197 5.01 7.75 -9.41
C THR A 197 4.90 9.26 -9.28
N ASN A 198 4.39 9.93 -10.32
CA ASN A 198 3.94 11.31 -10.17
C ASN A 198 2.49 11.30 -9.69
N LYS A 199 2.27 11.69 -8.43
CA LYS A 199 0.92 11.86 -7.84
C LYS A 199 0.32 13.25 -8.14
N GLY A 200 1.09 14.09 -8.82
CA GLY A 200 0.70 15.42 -9.27
C GLY A 200 0.12 15.45 -10.67
N ARG A 201 -0.33 16.64 -11.10
CA ARG A 201 -0.90 16.88 -12.44
C ARG A 201 0.09 17.48 -13.43
N LYS A 202 1.09 18.21 -12.96
CA LYS A 202 2.16 18.76 -13.79
C LYS A 202 3.23 17.70 -14.06
N MET A 203 3.93 17.84 -15.18
CA MET A 203 5.04 16.96 -15.53
C MET A 203 6.12 16.97 -14.44
N LEU A 204 6.50 15.78 -13.99
CA LEU A 204 7.59 15.56 -13.05
C LEU A 204 8.86 15.26 -13.84
N ASN A 205 9.78 16.21 -13.92
CA ASN A 205 11.11 15.96 -14.45
C ASN A 205 12.01 15.53 -13.30
N TRP A 206 12.68 14.39 -13.45
CA TRP A 206 13.44 13.81 -12.37
C TRP A 206 14.79 13.27 -12.83
N SER A 207 15.75 13.30 -11.91
CA SER A 207 17.06 12.67 -12.01
C SER A 207 17.39 11.96 -10.71
N VAL A 208 18.21 10.92 -10.78
CA VAL A 208 18.59 10.11 -9.63
C VAL A 208 20.08 9.80 -9.65
N ALA A 209 20.70 9.86 -8.48
CA ALA A 209 22.10 9.50 -8.29
C ALA A 209 22.34 8.92 -6.90
N VAL A 210 23.34 8.05 -6.79
CA VAL A 210 23.85 7.62 -5.48
C VAL A 210 24.57 8.80 -4.82
N GLN A 211 24.27 9.07 -3.56
CA GLN A 211 24.85 10.14 -2.77
C GLN A 211 26.36 9.97 -2.71
N LYS A 212 27.10 11.02 -3.08
CA LYS A 212 28.56 11.05 -2.92
C LYS A 212 28.94 11.25 -1.45
N PRO A 213 30.03 10.63 -0.97
CA PRO A 213 30.53 10.88 0.38
C PRO A 213 30.78 12.36 0.62
N THR A 214 30.41 12.84 1.81
CA THR A 214 30.70 14.21 2.21
C THR A 214 32.19 14.36 2.60
N ARG A 215 32.73 15.58 2.53
CA ARG A 215 34.14 15.82 2.85
C ARG A 215 34.39 15.54 4.34
N GLY A 216 35.31 14.61 4.64
CA GLY A 216 35.63 14.21 6.02
C GLY A 216 34.73 13.10 6.58
N GLU A 217 33.81 12.56 5.79
CA GLU A 217 33.00 11.42 6.18
C GLU A 217 33.87 10.17 6.36
N ILE A 218 33.68 9.48 7.48
CA ILE A 218 34.32 8.18 7.76
C ILE A 218 33.35 7.10 7.28
N PRO A 219 33.71 6.28 6.27
CA PRO A 219 32.78 5.30 5.71
C PRO A 219 32.23 4.31 6.73
N ALA A 220 33.04 3.90 7.71
CA ALA A 220 32.63 2.95 8.76
C ALA A 220 31.53 3.50 9.68
N ASP A 221 31.43 4.82 9.81
CA ASP A 221 30.48 5.51 10.69
C ASP A 221 29.27 6.06 9.90
N PHE A 222 29.01 5.54 8.70
CA PHE A 222 27.98 6.09 7.82
C PHE A 222 26.58 6.03 8.45
N LYS A 223 26.20 4.88 9.00
CA LYS A 223 24.95 4.68 9.75
C LYS A 223 25.20 3.74 10.92
N ASN A 224 24.40 3.84 11.97
CA ASN A 224 24.47 2.93 13.12
C ASN A 224 23.15 2.18 13.30
N GLU A 225 22.47 1.93 12.19
CA GLU A 225 21.19 1.27 12.12
C GLU A 225 21.12 0.34 10.90
N ARG A 226 20.62 -0.88 11.09
CA ARG A 226 20.29 -1.82 9.99
C ARG A 226 18.79 -1.80 9.75
N TYR A 227 18.37 -1.65 8.51
CA TYR A 227 16.97 -1.86 8.12
C TYR A 227 16.72 -3.33 7.78
N LEU A 228 15.60 -3.87 8.25
CA LEU A 228 15.07 -5.18 7.87
C LEU A 228 13.66 -4.99 7.32
N SER A 229 13.47 -5.37 6.05
CA SER A 229 12.16 -5.28 5.41
C SER A 229 11.29 -6.49 5.73
N PHE A 230 10.00 -6.22 6.00
CA PHE A 230 8.96 -7.25 6.09
C PHE A 230 8.34 -7.59 4.73
N HIS A 231 8.86 -7.01 3.64
CA HIS A 231 8.36 -7.29 2.31
C HIS A 231 8.56 -8.76 1.92
N ASN A 232 7.51 -9.38 1.38
CA ASN A 232 7.56 -10.71 0.80
C ASN A 232 7.00 -10.67 -0.64
N GLU A 233 7.91 -10.77 -1.62
CA GLU A 233 7.55 -10.78 -3.05
C GLU A 233 6.71 -12.00 -3.45
N ASP A 234 6.86 -13.14 -2.76
CA ASP A 234 6.21 -14.40 -3.12
C ASP A 234 4.70 -14.41 -2.81
N VAL A 235 4.24 -13.51 -1.95
CA VAL A 235 2.81 -13.42 -1.54
C VAL A 235 2.09 -12.21 -2.14
N ALA A 236 2.79 -11.31 -2.84
CA ALA A 236 2.18 -10.12 -3.42
C ALA A 236 1.07 -10.50 -4.43
N GLY A 237 -0.14 -9.99 -4.21
CA GLY A 237 -1.35 -10.34 -4.97
C GLY A 237 -2.06 -11.62 -4.51
N GLY A 238 -1.55 -12.31 -3.48
CA GLY A 238 -2.09 -13.57 -2.95
C GLY A 238 -3.12 -13.43 -1.83
N GLY A 239 -3.36 -12.21 -1.34
CA GLY A 239 -4.37 -11.90 -0.32
C GLY A 239 -3.93 -12.22 1.12
N ASN A 240 -3.20 -13.30 1.36
CA ASN A 240 -2.67 -13.65 2.70
C ASN A 240 -1.18 -13.36 2.78
N TYR A 241 -0.73 -12.79 3.91
CA TYR A 241 0.69 -12.55 4.15
C TYR A 241 1.36 -13.74 4.84
N LEU A 242 2.57 -14.07 4.40
CA LEU A 242 3.47 -15.04 5.03
C LEU A 242 4.81 -14.36 5.31
N VAL A 243 5.43 -14.73 6.44
CA VAL A 243 6.76 -14.23 6.79
C VAL A 243 7.77 -14.68 5.72
N PRO A 244 8.58 -13.76 5.16
CA PRO A 244 9.56 -14.13 4.15
C PRO A 244 10.69 -14.97 4.77
N SER A 245 11.28 -15.86 3.97
CA SER A 245 12.25 -16.85 4.44
C SER A 245 13.47 -16.24 5.13
N HIS A 246 13.91 -15.05 4.73
CA HIS A 246 15.04 -14.34 5.35
C HIS A 246 14.75 -13.85 6.77
N LEU A 247 13.47 -13.69 7.16
CA LEU A 247 13.07 -13.36 8.53
C LEU A 247 12.74 -14.58 9.39
N GLY A 248 12.74 -15.78 8.79
CA GLY A 248 12.51 -17.11 9.39
C GLY A 248 12.25 -17.15 10.91
N GLU A 249 13.23 -17.62 11.70
CA GLU A 249 13.10 -17.77 13.16
C GLU A 249 13.10 -16.43 13.93
N MET A 250 13.38 -15.31 13.26
CA MET A 250 13.40 -13.98 13.87
C MET A 250 11.98 -13.44 14.03
N MET A 251 11.09 -13.68 13.06
CA MET A 251 9.74 -13.12 13.03
C MET A 251 8.67 -14.21 13.05
N GLU A 252 7.78 -14.12 14.04
CA GLU A 252 6.58 -14.95 14.14
C GLU A 252 5.34 -14.06 13.97
N ILE A 253 4.34 -14.55 13.24
CA ILE A 253 3.03 -13.89 13.12
C ILE A 253 1.92 -14.80 13.63
N THR A 254 0.90 -14.21 14.21
CA THR A 254 -0.32 -14.92 14.65
C THR A 254 -1.52 -14.02 14.40
N GLY A 255 -2.67 -14.60 14.06
CA GLY A 255 -3.87 -13.88 13.65
C GLY A 255 -4.09 -13.91 12.13
N LYS A 256 -4.94 -13.02 11.64
CA LYS A 256 -5.29 -12.86 10.23
C LYS A 256 -4.50 -11.71 9.62
N TRP A 257 -3.45 -12.06 8.90
CA TRP A 257 -2.59 -11.11 8.20
C TRP A 257 -2.86 -11.16 6.70
N THR A 258 -3.25 -10.03 6.13
CA THR A 258 -3.32 -9.83 4.68
C THR A 258 -2.04 -9.19 4.17
N GLU A 259 -1.82 -9.26 2.87
CA GLU A 259 -0.71 -8.58 2.21
C GLU A 259 -1.20 -7.27 1.57
N ASN A 260 -0.37 -6.23 1.64
CA ASN A 260 -0.54 -4.98 0.92
C ASN A 260 0.75 -4.66 0.17
N GLU A 261 0.79 -4.98 -1.13
CA GLU A 261 2.00 -4.91 -1.95
C GLU A 261 3.14 -5.74 -1.34
N GLY A 262 2.82 -6.95 -0.86
CA GLY A 262 3.80 -7.85 -0.24
C GLY A 262 4.17 -7.51 1.21
N TYR A 263 3.65 -6.43 1.81
CA TYR A 263 3.85 -6.11 3.23
C TYR A 263 2.70 -6.61 4.12
N PRO A 264 2.95 -6.96 5.39
CA PRO A 264 1.89 -7.37 6.31
C PRO A 264 0.94 -6.22 6.66
N SER A 265 -0.36 -6.49 6.53
CA SER A 265 -1.46 -5.66 7.01
C SER A 265 -2.40 -6.47 7.90
N GLY A 266 -2.85 -5.88 9.01
CA GLY A 266 -3.87 -6.49 9.86
C GLY A 266 -5.25 -6.49 9.20
N GLU A 267 -6.06 -7.49 9.54
CA GLU A 267 -7.52 -7.51 9.32
C GLU A 267 -8.30 -7.34 10.64
N ASP A 268 -9.60 -7.66 10.61
CA ASP A 268 -10.47 -7.77 11.77
C ASP A 268 -9.98 -8.85 12.75
N GLY A 269 -10.06 -8.54 14.04
CA GLY A 269 -9.57 -9.36 15.14
C GLY A 269 -8.19 -8.96 15.65
N GLU A 270 -7.66 -9.78 16.56
CA GLU A 270 -6.35 -9.55 17.17
C GLU A 270 -5.25 -10.20 16.33
N ASN A 271 -4.26 -9.38 15.98
CA ASN A 271 -3.13 -9.77 15.15
C ASN A 271 -1.83 -9.44 15.87
N THR A 272 -0.88 -10.37 15.85
CA THR A 272 0.40 -10.23 16.56
C THR A 272 1.58 -10.47 15.62
N ILE A 273 2.58 -9.58 15.67
CA ILE A 273 3.94 -9.82 15.16
C ILE A 273 4.87 -9.91 16.36
N ARG A 274 5.70 -10.94 16.42
CA ARG A 274 6.78 -11.07 17.41
C ARG A 274 8.10 -11.15 16.67
N LEU A 275 8.99 -10.19 16.93
CA LEU A 275 10.30 -10.07 16.30
C LEU A 275 11.41 -10.17 17.35
N ARG A 276 12.35 -11.09 17.15
CA ARG A 276 13.62 -11.17 17.87
C ARG A 276 14.69 -10.36 17.14
N PHE A 277 15.39 -9.49 17.86
CA PHE A 277 16.44 -8.65 17.31
C PHE A 277 17.62 -8.51 18.28
N SER A 278 18.79 -8.11 17.77
CA SER A 278 19.96 -7.78 18.60
C SER A 278 20.46 -6.38 18.27
N GLY A 279 20.67 -5.55 19.29
CA GLY A 279 21.19 -4.19 19.14
C GLY A 279 20.75 -3.28 20.29
N THR A 280 20.99 -1.98 20.15
CA THR A 280 20.80 -0.98 21.22
C THR A 280 19.50 -0.20 21.12
N GLY A 281 18.62 -0.57 20.18
CA GLY A 281 17.34 0.10 19.98
C GLY A 281 16.61 -0.38 18.72
N ILE A 282 15.38 0.08 18.56
CA ILE A 282 14.54 -0.30 17.42
C ILE A 282 13.54 0.80 17.05
N ILE A 283 13.40 1.01 15.75
CA ILE A 283 12.42 1.91 15.13
C ILE A 283 11.50 1.05 14.26
N LEU A 284 10.20 1.19 14.45
CA LEU A 284 9.19 0.55 13.62
C LEU A 284 8.88 1.41 12.39
N CYS A 285 8.90 0.84 11.19
CA CYS A 285 8.60 1.55 9.96
C CYS A 285 7.21 1.14 9.44
N LEU A 286 6.31 2.10 9.26
CA LEU A 286 4.97 1.91 8.74
C LEU A 286 4.83 2.55 7.36
N ALA A 287 4.35 1.78 6.38
CA ALA A 287 4.07 2.29 5.03
C ALA A 287 2.71 3.01 4.95
N THR A 288 1.73 2.50 5.70
CA THR A 288 0.38 3.06 5.78
C THR A 288 -0.08 3.05 7.24
N TYR A 289 -0.53 4.20 7.73
CA TYR A 289 -0.85 4.41 9.14
C TYR A 289 -2.06 5.33 9.37
N PRO A 290 -3.28 4.95 8.92
CA PRO A 290 -4.46 5.79 9.03
C PRO A 290 -4.88 6.03 10.49
N ASP A 291 -4.76 5.02 11.34
CA ASP A 291 -5.07 5.10 12.77
C ASP A 291 -4.21 4.11 13.58
N ILE A 292 -3.51 4.63 14.58
CA ILE A 292 -2.64 3.84 15.48
C ILE A 292 -3.25 3.60 16.87
N ARG A 293 -4.51 4.00 17.11
CA ARG A 293 -5.16 3.85 18.42
C ARG A 293 -5.09 2.41 18.94
N ASN A 294 -5.33 1.45 18.05
CA ASN A 294 -5.34 0.01 18.37
C ASN A 294 -3.97 -0.67 18.22
N LEU A 295 -2.89 0.09 17.96
CA LEU A 295 -1.52 -0.46 17.91
C LEU A 295 -0.92 -0.46 19.31
N ASN A 296 -0.65 -1.63 19.89
CA ASN A 296 0.18 -1.74 21.09
C ASN A 296 1.52 -2.39 20.76
N VAL A 297 2.58 -1.88 21.37
CA VAL A 297 3.93 -2.40 21.20
C VAL A 297 4.50 -2.73 22.56
N PHE A 298 5.06 -3.92 22.69
CA PHE A 298 5.74 -4.38 23.89
C PHE A 298 7.20 -4.65 23.56
N LEU A 299 8.09 -4.19 24.42
CA LEU A 299 9.52 -4.49 24.35
C LEU A 299 9.88 -5.36 25.56
N ASN A 300 10.41 -6.55 25.30
CA ASN A 300 10.73 -7.54 26.33
C ASN A 300 9.55 -7.78 27.30
N GLY A 301 8.32 -7.83 26.75
CA GLY A 301 7.08 -8.01 27.49
C GLY A 301 6.52 -6.76 28.19
N ARG A 302 7.21 -5.62 28.15
CA ARG A 302 6.75 -4.37 28.77
C ARG A 302 6.11 -3.45 27.73
N LEU A 303 4.92 -2.93 28.03
CA LEU A 303 4.20 -2.01 27.15
C LEU A 303 4.99 -0.72 26.95
N VAL A 304 5.16 -0.32 25.69
CA VAL A 304 5.83 0.92 25.29
C VAL A 304 4.84 2.09 25.34
N SER A 305 5.28 3.23 25.87
CA SER A 305 4.46 4.45 25.94
C SER A 305 4.18 5.02 24.55
N LYS A 306 2.90 5.34 24.27
CA LYS A 306 2.46 5.92 22.99
C LYS A 306 2.58 7.45 22.91
N ARG A 307 3.21 8.09 23.91
CA ARG A 307 3.36 9.55 23.95
C ARG A 307 4.10 10.01 22.68
N ASN A 308 3.55 11.00 21.98
CA ASN A 308 4.14 11.61 20.77
C ASN A 308 4.22 10.71 19.52
N TRP A 309 3.58 9.54 19.50
CA TRP A 309 3.61 8.66 18.32
C TRP A 309 3.00 9.31 17.08
N ASN A 310 1.87 10.01 17.24
CA ASN A 310 1.21 10.69 16.12
C ASN A 310 2.08 11.82 15.51
N SER A 311 2.82 12.57 16.33
CA SER A 311 3.72 13.60 15.83
C SER A 311 4.94 12.97 15.16
N ALA A 312 5.53 11.93 15.77
CA ALA A 312 6.68 11.22 15.22
C ALA A 312 6.38 10.62 13.83
N LEU A 313 5.23 9.97 13.65
CA LEU A 313 4.84 9.38 12.36
C LEU A 313 4.64 10.44 11.26
N LYS A 314 4.10 11.62 11.62
CA LYS A 314 3.94 12.73 10.68
C LYS A 314 5.29 13.34 10.30
N GLU A 315 6.14 13.63 11.27
CA GLU A 315 7.44 14.28 11.08
C GLU A 315 8.45 13.36 10.39
N LYS A 316 8.47 12.07 10.75
CA LYS A 316 9.44 11.09 10.26
C LYS A 316 8.87 10.13 9.20
N LYS A 317 7.79 10.53 8.53
CA LYS A 317 7.19 9.80 7.38
C LYS A 317 7.04 8.29 7.64
N GLY A 318 6.37 7.93 8.74
CA GLY A 318 6.08 6.53 9.08
C GLY A 318 7.12 5.85 9.98
N GLU A 319 8.21 6.51 10.36
CA GLU A 319 9.13 5.97 11.37
C GLU A 319 8.65 6.25 12.79
N LEU A 320 8.57 5.19 13.59
CA LEU A 320 8.14 5.22 14.96
C LEU A 320 9.24 4.71 15.88
N PRO A 321 9.97 5.60 16.58
CA PRO A 321 10.98 5.19 17.55
C PRO A 321 10.33 4.44 18.71
N ILE A 322 10.69 3.17 18.89
CA ILE A 322 10.14 2.33 19.96
C ILE A 322 11.05 2.38 21.19
N ALA A 323 12.36 2.23 20.98
CA ALA A 323 13.36 2.31 22.04
C ALA A 323 14.73 2.68 21.48
N GLU A 324 15.50 3.40 22.30
CA GLU A 324 16.90 3.77 22.07
C GLU A 324 17.65 3.60 23.40
N GLY A 325 18.97 3.37 23.34
CA GLY A 325 19.81 3.24 24.54
C GLY A 325 19.57 1.97 25.35
N LEU A 326 19.12 0.90 24.69
CA LEU A 326 19.11 -0.44 25.28
C LEU A 326 20.54 -0.97 25.43
N ASP A 327 20.75 -1.88 26.38
CA ASP A 327 21.98 -2.67 26.45
C ASP A 327 22.17 -3.43 25.13
N ASP A 328 23.39 -3.44 24.60
CA ASP A 328 23.67 -4.19 23.37
C ASP A 328 23.48 -5.69 23.61
N GLY A 329 22.46 -6.26 22.97
CA GLY A 329 22.10 -7.66 23.15
C GLY A 329 20.75 -8.02 22.55
N SER A 330 20.28 -9.21 22.91
CA SER A 330 19.04 -9.80 22.37
C SER A 330 17.79 -9.24 23.04
N HIS A 331 16.82 -8.90 22.21
CA HIS A 331 15.55 -8.32 22.61
C HIS A 331 14.38 -8.89 21.81
N VAL A 332 13.16 -8.73 22.34
CA VAL A 332 11.92 -9.16 21.71
C VAL A 332 10.97 -7.97 21.60
N LEU A 333 10.62 -7.62 20.36
CA LEU A 333 9.56 -6.70 20.02
C LEU A 333 8.27 -7.50 19.77
N THR A 334 7.19 -7.19 20.48
CA THR A 334 5.86 -7.73 20.20
C THR A 334 4.94 -6.59 19.81
N ILE A 335 4.35 -6.68 18.62
CA ILE A 335 3.39 -5.73 18.09
C ILE A 335 2.04 -6.42 18.09
N THR A 336 1.03 -5.80 18.70
CA THR A 336 -0.36 -6.29 18.65
C THR A 336 -1.25 -5.22 18.06
N THR A 337 -2.06 -5.59 17.08
CA THR A 337 -3.10 -4.73 16.51
C THR A 337 -4.47 -5.37 16.66
N LYS A 338 -5.50 -4.54 16.69
CA LYS A 338 -6.89 -4.96 16.68
C LYS A 338 -7.69 -4.14 15.67
N ASP A 339 -8.39 -4.81 14.76
CA ASP A 339 -9.28 -4.21 13.76
C ASP A 339 -8.59 -3.03 13.04
N SER A 340 -7.42 -3.29 12.45
CA SER A 340 -6.47 -2.25 12.06
C SER A 340 -5.88 -2.50 10.67
N ARG A 341 -5.88 -1.46 9.83
CA ARG A 341 -5.33 -1.46 8.46
C ARG A 341 -3.91 -0.87 8.38
N LEU A 342 -3.13 -1.00 9.46
CA LEU A 342 -1.73 -0.60 9.45
C LEU A 342 -0.93 -1.52 8.53
N VAL A 343 -0.08 -0.94 7.69
CA VAL A 343 0.86 -1.69 6.84
C VAL A 343 2.26 -1.53 7.39
N PHE A 344 2.86 -2.65 7.79
CA PHE A 344 4.18 -2.67 8.43
C PHE A 344 5.27 -2.87 7.37
N GLU A 345 6.10 -1.87 7.16
CA GLU A 345 7.16 -1.88 6.15
C GLU A 345 8.36 -2.72 6.62
N GLY A 346 8.71 -2.59 7.90
CA GLY A 346 9.89 -3.23 8.48
C GLY A 346 10.33 -2.57 9.78
N VAL A 347 11.59 -2.79 10.14
CA VAL A 347 12.22 -2.17 11.32
C VAL A 347 13.62 -1.65 11.02
N LYS A 348 14.06 -0.61 11.73
CA LYS A 348 15.48 -0.26 11.84
C LYS A 348 15.99 -0.69 13.22
N ILE A 349 17.04 -1.49 13.25
CA ILE A 349 17.69 -1.96 14.48
C ILE A 349 18.95 -1.12 14.72
N LEU A 350 18.98 -0.41 15.84
CA LEU A 350 20.08 0.48 16.22
C LEU A 350 21.26 -0.30 16.82
N GLY A 351 22.46 0.29 16.79
CA GLY A 351 23.68 -0.34 17.30
C GLY A 351 24.39 -1.24 16.29
N ASN A 352 23.89 -1.29 15.05
CA ASN A 352 24.52 -2.04 13.96
C ASN A 352 25.26 -1.06 13.05
N SER A 353 26.60 -1.04 13.13
CA SER A 353 27.41 -0.18 12.27
C SER A 353 27.31 -0.61 10.80
N VAL A 354 26.91 0.33 9.95
CA VAL A 354 26.75 0.14 8.51
C VAL A 354 27.80 0.99 7.81
N THR A 355 28.63 0.34 7.01
CA THR A 355 29.70 1.01 6.25
C THR A 355 29.14 1.58 4.95
N ARG A 356 29.53 2.80 4.57
CA ARG A 356 29.18 3.32 3.24
C ARG A 356 29.77 2.43 2.15
N ALA A 357 28.95 2.03 1.20
CA ALA A 357 29.44 1.27 0.06
C ALA A 357 30.41 2.11 -0.80
N PRO A 358 31.51 1.52 -1.30
CA PRO A 358 32.39 2.23 -2.23
C PRO A 358 31.65 2.74 -3.48
N ALA A 359 32.19 3.78 -4.11
CA ALA A 359 31.61 4.33 -5.32
C ALA A 359 31.48 3.25 -6.43
N GLY A 360 30.32 3.24 -7.10
CA GLY A 360 30.03 2.31 -8.19
C GLY A 360 29.52 0.92 -7.77
N ARG A 361 29.35 0.66 -6.46
CA ARG A 361 28.74 -0.59 -5.98
C ARG A 361 27.24 -0.63 -6.16
N THR A 362 26.58 0.50 -5.96
CA THR A 362 25.16 0.69 -6.21
C THR A 362 24.98 1.39 -7.56
N ILE A 363 24.19 0.78 -8.44
CA ILE A 363 23.89 1.29 -9.79
C ILE A 363 22.38 1.40 -9.95
N ILE A 364 21.91 2.49 -10.55
CA ILE A 364 20.48 2.75 -10.77
C ILE A 364 20.22 3.04 -12.23
N VAL A 365 19.19 2.39 -12.76
CA VAL A 365 18.77 2.56 -14.16
C VAL A 365 17.24 2.59 -14.24
N PRO A 366 16.63 3.55 -14.96
CA PRO A 366 17.25 4.73 -15.59
C PRO A 366 17.66 5.81 -14.57
N THR A 367 18.55 6.73 -14.98
CA THR A 367 19.09 7.81 -14.11
C THR A 367 18.34 9.14 -14.21
N SER A 368 17.44 9.28 -15.17
CA SER A 368 16.59 10.47 -15.33
C SER A 368 15.39 10.16 -16.21
N GLY A 369 14.34 10.98 -16.11
CA GLY A 369 13.14 10.86 -16.92
C GLY A 369 12.15 12.00 -16.72
N ALA A 370 11.03 11.91 -17.43
CA ALA A 370 9.88 12.80 -17.27
C ALA A 370 8.61 11.96 -17.16
N THR A 371 7.77 12.24 -16.16
CA THR A 371 6.61 11.41 -15.82
C THR A 371 5.38 12.28 -15.59
N LEU A 372 4.27 12.02 -16.30
CA LEU A 372 3.01 12.74 -16.09
C LEU A 372 2.11 12.02 -15.08
N THR A 373 1.62 10.82 -15.40
CA THR A 373 0.75 10.02 -14.50
C THR A 373 1.20 8.56 -14.36
N GLN A 374 2.22 8.15 -15.13
CA GLN A 374 2.68 6.76 -15.15
C GLN A 374 3.55 6.44 -13.94
N THR A 375 3.59 5.17 -13.54
CA THR A 375 4.61 4.67 -12.63
C THR A 375 5.84 4.22 -13.41
N ASN A 376 7.01 4.72 -13.05
CA ASN A 376 8.29 4.32 -13.59
C ASN A 376 8.97 3.34 -12.63
N TYR A 377 9.57 2.29 -13.19
CA TYR A 377 10.25 1.26 -12.42
C TYR A 377 11.77 1.42 -12.62
N LEU A 378 12.45 1.80 -11.56
CA LEU A 378 13.90 1.94 -11.55
C LEU A 378 14.51 0.69 -10.94
N ARG A 379 15.50 0.11 -11.62
CA ARG A 379 16.28 -1.01 -11.10
C ARG A 379 17.45 -0.47 -10.31
N VAL A 380 17.59 -0.94 -9.08
CA VAL A 380 18.77 -0.72 -8.24
C VAL A 380 19.54 -2.04 -8.18
N THR A 381 20.82 -2.01 -8.53
CA THR A 381 21.70 -3.19 -8.47
C THR A 381 22.84 -2.91 -7.50
N PHE A 382 23.11 -3.84 -6.60
CA PHE A 382 24.27 -3.82 -5.72
C PHE A 382 25.22 -4.97 -6.06
N ASN A 383 26.53 -4.69 -6.09
CA ASN A 383 27.57 -5.68 -6.39
C ASN A 383 28.57 -5.82 -5.22
N SER A 384 28.72 -7.04 -4.68
CA SER A 384 29.59 -7.31 -3.52
C SER A 384 31.05 -7.60 -3.84
N ARG A 385 31.47 -7.56 -5.11
CA ARG A 385 32.80 -8.05 -5.53
C ARG A 385 33.94 -7.31 -4.83
N GLY A 386 34.72 -8.01 -4.03
CA GLY A 386 35.86 -7.43 -3.31
C GLY A 386 35.47 -6.57 -2.11
N LEU A 387 34.24 -6.69 -1.62
CA LEU A 387 33.84 -6.17 -0.32
C LEU A 387 34.13 -7.23 0.76
N ALA A 388 34.59 -6.78 1.93
CA ALA A 388 34.71 -7.63 3.10
C ALA A 388 33.31 -7.95 3.67
N PRO A 389 33.14 -9.07 4.38
CA PRO A 389 31.88 -9.38 5.06
C PRO A 389 31.47 -8.28 6.03
N GLY A 390 30.18 -7.95 6.08
CA GLY A 390 29.65 -6.88 6.93
C GLY A 390 28.41 -6.20 6.35
N LEU A 391 27.91 -5.20 7.08
CA LEU A 391 26.77 -4.39 6.68
C LEU A 391 27.24 -3.17 5.88
N TYR A 392 26.61 -2.95 4.73
CA TYR A 392 26.84 -1.79 3.89
C TYR A 392 25.55 -1.03 3.63
N GLY A 393 25.69 0.26 3.34
CA GLY A 393 24.56 1.08 2.96
C GLY A 393 24.96 2.20 2.01
N ASP A 394 23.94 2.76 1.38
CA ASP A 394 24.02 3.93 0.51
C ASP A 394 22.76 4.78 0.66
N ASN A 395 22.81 6.02 0.20
CA ASN A 395 21.63 6.84 0.00
C ASN A 395 21.50 7.14 -1.49
N ILE A 396 20.29 7.06 -2.01
CA ILE A 396 19.94 7.41 -3.38
C ILE A 396 19.15 8.71 -3.33
N ILE A 397 19.66 9.73 -4.00
CA ILE A 397 19.03 11.04 -4.06
C ILE A 397 18.26 11.15 -5.37
N PHE A 398 16.95 11.39 -5.25
CA PHE A 398 16.06 11.76 -6.33
C PHE A 398 15.86 13.26 -6.29
N THR A 399 16.22 13.94 -7.38
CA THR A 399 15.89 15.35 -7.60
C THR A 399 14.72 15.38 -8.57
N ALA A 400 13.60 15.98 -8.17
CA ALA A 400 12.38 16.05 -8.95
C ALA A 400 11.85 17.48 -8.96
N ASN A 401 11.96 18.15 -10.10
CA ASN A 401 11.81 19.60 -10.23
C ASN A 401 12.62 20.32 -9.13
N ASP A 402 11.96 20.97 -8.18
CA ASP A 402 12.60 21.73 -7.08
C ASP A 402 12.62 20.97 -5.74
N THR A 403 12.30 19.68 -5.75
CA THR A 403 12.23 18.84 -4.53
C THR A 403 13.24 17.71 -4.56
N GLU A 404 13.76 17.36 -3.38
CA GLU A 404 14.60 16.18 -3.20
C GLU A 404 13.90 15.12 -2.35
N ALA A 405 14.11 13.86 -2.70
CA ALA A 405 13.71 12.71 -1.93
C ALA A 405 14.89 11.74 -1.82
N THR A 406 14.99 11.03 -0.69
CA THR A 406 16.05 10.06 -0.44
C THR A 406 15.47 8.67 -0.30
N VAL A 407 16.10 7.69 -0.94
CA VAL A 407 15.89 6.26 -0.67
C VAL A 407 17.14 5.70 -0.01
N GLU A 408 16.97 5.09 1.15
CA GLU A 408 18.07 4.45 1.87
C GLU A 408 18.27 3.03 1.35
N VAL A 409 19.51 2.58 1.19
CA VAL A 409 19.87 1.22 0.74
C VAL A 409 20.63 0.53 1.86
N PHE A 410 20.26 -0.72 2.15
CA PHE A 410 20.92 -1.58 3.12
C PHE A 410 21.21 -2.94 2.51
N VAL A 411 22.40 -3.48 2.78
CA VAL A 411 22.83 -4.78 2.26
C VAL A 411 23.80 -5.43 3.23
N GLU A 412 23.74 -6.76 3.32
CA GLU A 412 24.65 -7.54 4.15
C GLU A 412 25.51 -8.45 3.27
N VAL A 413 26.83 -8.25 3.30
CA VAL A 413 27.79 -9.11 2.60
C VAL A 413 28.17 -10.26 3.53
N MET A 414 27.88 -11.48 3.11
CA MET A 414 28.14 -12.70 3.86
C MET A 414 29.62 -13.10 3.84
N PRO A 415 30.10 -13.88 4.83
CA PRO A 415 31.43 -14.49 4.75
C PRO A 415 31.51 -15.54 3.64
N GLU A 416 32.70 -15.76 3.09
CA GLU A 416 32.93 -16.79 2.06
C GLU A 416 32.54 -18.21 2.53
N SER A 417 32.57 -18.47 3.85
CA SER A 417 32.09 -19.73 4.41
C SER A 417 30.62 -20.02 4.08
N ALA A 418 29.79 -18.99 3.92
CA ALA A 418 28.38 -19.13 3.53
C ALA A 418 28.19 -19.50 2.05
N ALA A 419 29.22 -19.32 1.21
CA ALA A 419 29.22 -19.74 -0.19
C ALA A 419 29.64 -21.21 -0.37
N LYS A 420 30.13 -21.86 0.69
CA LYS A 420 30.60 -23.25 0.60
C LYS A 420 29.43 -24.21 0.38
N GLU A 421 29.67 -25.20 -0.48
CA GLU A 421 28.77 -26.34 -0.68
C GLU A 421 29.17 -27.47 0.27
N ILE A 422 28.17 -28.18 0.78
CA ILE A 422 28.33 -29.32 1.69
C ILE A 422 27.94 -30.59 0.94
N ASP A 423 28.90 -31.47 0.69
CA ASP A 423 28.64 -32.79 0.12
C ASP A 423 27.78 -33.64 1.07
N VAL A 424 26.65 -34.13 0.57
CA VAL A 424 25.80 -35.09 1.28
C VAL A 424 25.98 -36.46 0.67
N PHE A 425 26.53 -37.37 1.46
CA PHE A 425 26.74 -38.76 1.07
C PHE A 425 25.50 -39.59 1.38
N ARG A 426 25.14 -40.50 0.45
CA ARG A 426 24.14 -41.53 0.69
C ARG A 426 24.79 -42.84 1.08
N TYR A 427 24.21 -43.47 2.09
CA TYR A 427 24.53 -44.80 2.57
C TYR A 427 23.26 -45.64 2.57
N SER A 428 23.34 -46.89 2.12
CA SER A 428 22.18 -47.78 1.98
C SER A 428 22.34 -49.05 2.81
N ARG A 429 21.23 -49.51 3.42
CA ARG A 429 21.14 -50.80 4.13
C ARG A 429 19.74 -51.37 3.96
N GLY A 430 19.57 -52.33 3.05
CA GLY A 430 18.24 -52.83 2.71
C GLY A 430 17.35 -51.71 2.18
N ASP A 431 16.27 -51.39 2.91
CA ASP A 431 15.32 -50.33 2.55
C ASP A 431 15.55 -49.00 3.29
N ASP A 432 16.59 -48.90 4.14
CA ASP A 432 16.95 -47.65 4.80
C ASP A 432 18.04 -46.89 4.03
N TYR A 433 17.87 -45.57 3.97
CA TYR A 433 18.75 -44.65 3.27
C TYR A 433 19.15 -43.51 4.18
N LEU A 434 20.43 -43.48 4.53
CA LEU A 434 21.00 -42.40 5.29
C LEU A 434 21.68 -41.38 4.37
N TYR A 435 21.35 -40.11 4.59
CA TYR A 435 21.97 -38.95 3.96
C TYR A 435 22.73 -38.18 5.04
N THR A 436 24.03 -37.99 4.86
CA THR A 436 24.86 -37.28 5.84
C THR A 436 25.95 -36.43 5.20
N SER A 437 26.18 -35.25 5.79
CA SER A 437 27.37 -34.43 5.57
C SER A 437 28.45 -34.65 6.64
N GLN A 438 28.10 -35.34 7.74
CA GLN A 438 28.97 -35.57 8.90
C GLN A 438 29.55 -36.98 8.86
N THR A 439 30.15 -37.35 7.72
CA THR A 439 30.62 -38.73 7.46
C THR A 439 31.51 -39.27 8.58
N GLN A 440 32.43 -38.47 9.11
CA GLN A 440 33.31 -38.88 10.22
C GLN A 440 32.55 -39.19 11.51
N LYS A 441 31.59 -38.34 11.90
CA LYS A 441 30.77 -38.52 13.11
C LYS A 441 29.87 -39.75 13.00
N ASP A 442 29.27 -39.95 11.83
CA ASP A 442 28.33 -41.04 11.60
C ASP A 442 29.04 -42.37 11.21
N THR A 443 30.37 -42.37 10.99
CA THR A 443 31.14 -43.57 10.60
C THR A 443 30.94 -44.74 11.55
N LEU A 444 30.89 -44.48 12.86
CA LEU A 444 30.63 -45.51 13.88
C LEU A 444 29.26 -46.17 13.71
N LYS A 445 28.25 -45.42 13.27
CA LYS A 445 26.91 -45.96 12.95
C LYS A 445 26.95 -46.82 11.69
N PHE A 446 27.76 -46.48 10.69
CA PHE A 446 27.83 -47.23 9.41
C PHE A 446 28.54 -48.56 9.59
N SER A 447 29.67 -48.55 10.30
CA SER A 447 30.49 -49.75 10.52
C SER A 447 29.78 -50.79 11.39
N ARG A 448 29.00 -50.36 12.39
CA ARG A 448 28.24 -51.29 13.25
C ARG A 448 26.98 -51.87 12.58
N ASN A 449 26.43 -51.16 11.59
CA ASN A 449 25.14 -51.48 11.00
C ASN A 449 25.20 -51.96 9.54
N ASN A 450 26.39 -52.23 8.99
CA ASN A 450 26.58 -52.73 7.62
C ASN A 450 25.95 -51.84 6.53
N TYR A 451 26.11 -50.52 6.63
CA TYR A 451 25.72 -49.62 5.53
C TYR A 451 26.77 -49.64 4.41
N THR A 452 26.30 -49.67 3.17
CA THR A 452 27.15 -49.49 1.98
C THR A 452 27.17 -48.02 1.60
N LYS A 453 28.36 -47.49 1.28
CA LYS A 453 28.51 -46.11 0.78
C LYS A 453 28.17 -46.07 -0.70
N ASP A 454 27.10 -45.36 -1.06
CA ASP A 454 26.68 -45.22 -2.45
C ASP A 454 27.42 -44.07 -3.16
N GLY A 455 27.87 -43.05 -2.42
CA GLY A 455 28.57 -41.88 -2.96
C GLY A 455 27.89 -40.57 -2.58
N ILE A 456 28.24 -39.48 -3.27
CA ILE A 456 27.60 -38.17 -3.10
C ILE A 456 26.22 -38.23 -3.77
N ALA A 457 25.17 -37.92 -3.01
CA ALA A 457 23.81 -37.90 -3.53
C ALA A 457 23.41 -36.50 -4.03
N PHE A 458 23.78 -35.46 -3.30
CA PHE A 458 23.54 -34.05 -3.63
C PHE A 458 24.41 -33.14 -2.75
N ARG A 459 24.41 -31.84 -3.02
CA ARG A 459 25.08 -30.85 -2.17
C ARG A 459 24.08 -29.89 -1.54
N LEU A 460 24.26 -29.65 -0.25
CA LEU A 460 23.53 -28.64 0.52
C LEU A 460 24.34 -27.36 0.62
N PHE A 461 23.67 -26.28 1.00
CA PHE A 461 24.30 -25.00 1.29
C PHE A 461 24.92 -25.01 2.69
N ALA A 462 25.97 -24.23 2.88
CA ALA A 462 26.50 -23.95 4.21
C ALA A 462 25.46 -23.23 5.09
N PRO A 463 25.50 -23.42 6.42
CA PRO A 463 24.71 -22.62 7.35
C PRO A 463 24.93 -21.12 7.11
N GLY A 464 23.83 -20.35 7.06
CA GLY A 464 23.87 -18.91 6.80
C GLY A 464 23.89 -18.51 5.32
N ALA A 465 23.83 -19.46 4.39
CA ALA A 465 23.65 -19.14 2.98
C ALA A 465 22.29 -18.42 2.75
N PRO A 466 22.26 -17.26 2.06
CA PRO A 466 21.03 -16.49 1.86
C PRO A 466 19.92 -17.28 1.15
N GLY A 467 18.67 -17.12 1.60
CA GLY A 467 17.50 -17.79 0.99
C GLY A 467 17.43 -19.30 1.24
N THR A 468 18.12 -19.80 2.27
CA THR A 468 18.16 -21.23 2.63
C THR A 468 17.76 -21.46 4.08
N THR A 469 17.20 -22.62 4.38
CA THR A 469 16.80 -23.04 5.73
C THR A 469 17.48 -24.35 6.11
N PRO A 470 17.66 -24.67 7.41
CA PRO A 470 18.28 -25.93 7.81
C PRO A 470 17.49 -27.14 7.32
N PHE A 471 18.18 -28.17 6.83
CA PHE A 471 17.61 -29.46 6.44
C PHE A 471 17.89 -30.49 7.53
N TYR A 472 16.85 -30.83 8.27
CA TYR A 472 16.92 -31.63 9.48
C TYR A 472 16.82 -33.12 9.21
N ARG A 473 17.39 -33.92 10.12
CA ARG A 473 17.34 -35.38 10.14
C ARG A 473 16.73 -35.89 11.44
N TRP A 474 15.92 -36.93 11.31
CA TRP A 474 15.41 -37.74 12.42
C TRP A 474 15.70 -39.23 12.19
N TYR A 475 15.85 -39.99 13.27
CA TYR A 475 16.06 -41.44 13.23
C TYR A 475 15.04 -42.18 14.11
N HIS A 476 14.44 -43.25 13.59
CA HIS A 476 13.57 -44.13 14.37
C HIS A 476 14.23 -45.50 14.58
N ASP A 477 14.58 -45.81 15.82
CA ASP A 477 15.39 -47.00 16.13
C ASP A 477 14.69 -48.34 15.79
N ARG A 478 13.43 -48.51 16.21
CA ARG A 478 12.67 -49.75 15.94
C ARG A 478 12.38 -49.97 14.45
N LYS A 479 12.05 -48.91 13.70
CA LYS A 479 11.78 -48.98 12.25
C LYS A 479 13.06 -49.03 11.41
N ARG A 480 14.20 -48.63 12.01
CA ARG A 480 15.48 -48.37 11.33
C ARG A 480 15.26 -47.49 10.11
N ASP A 481 14.70 -46.30 10.33
CA ASP A 481 14.30 -45.38 9.27
C ASP A 481 14.82 -43.97 9.56
N HIS A 482 15.32 -43.30 8.52
CA HIS A 482 15.71 -41.90 8.58
C HIS A 482 14.74 -41.02 7.80
N PHE A 483 14.34 -39.91 8.40
CA PHE A 483 13.48 -38.91 7.77
C PHE A 483 14.14 -37.54 7.72
N TYR A 484 13.84 -36.79 6.66
CA TYR A 484 14.43 -35.47 6.41
C TYR A 484 13.40 -34.43 6.00
N HIS A 485 13.48 -33.25 6.61
CA HIS A 485 12.62 -32.12 6.30
C HIS A 485 13.31 -30.80 6.67
N HIS A 486 12.95 -29.70 6.00
CA HIS A 486 13.43 -28.37 6.38
C HIS A 486 12.58 -27.71 7.48
N GLU A 487 11.46 -28.32 7.84
CA GLU A 487 10.60 -27.88 8.94
C GLU A 487 10.86 -28.74 10.16
N ARG A 488 11.07 -28.13 11.31
CA ARG A 488 11.32 -28.86 12.56
C ARG A 488 10.12 -29.68 13.05
N SER A 489 8.91 -29.35 12.59
CA SER A 489 7.68 -30.13 12.80
C SER A 489 7.59 -31.39 11.95
N GLY A 490 8.46 -31.55 10.95
CA GLY A 490 8.49 -32.70 10.05
C GLY A 490 7.53 -32.63 8.86
N GLY A 491 6.95 -31.46 8.56
CA GLY A 491 6.12 -31.27 7.35
C GLY A 491 4.87 -32.15 7.29
N GLY A 492 4.26 -32.42 8.44
CA GLY A 492 3.06 -33.26 8.56
C GLY A 492 3.32 -34.76 8.76
N LYS A 493 4.57 -35.24 8.74
CA LYS A 493 4.88 -36.62 9.14
C LYS A 493 4.67 -36.81 10.64
N ASN A 494 4.08 -37.94 11.04
CA ASN A 494 4.05 -38.34 12.44
C ASN A 494 5.47 -38.73 12.90
N LEU A 495 6.07 -37.88 13.74
CA LEU A 495 7.41 -38.08 14.31
C LEU A 495 7.42 -38.89 15.62
N GLN A 496 6.30 -39.52 16.02
CA GLN A 496 6.29 -40.37 17.21
C GLN A 496 7.29 -41.53 17.08
N GLY A 497 8.22 -41.63 18.04
CA GLY A 497 9.29 -42.62 18.03
C GLY A 497 10.54 -42.25 17.22
N TYR A 498 10.55 -41.08 16.59
CA TYR A 498 11.73 -40.51 15.93
C TYR A 498 12.52 -39.62 16.88
N GLU A 499 13.83 -39.82 16.94
CA GLU A 499 14.78 -38.97 17.64
C GLU A 499 15.34 -37.90 16.69
N PHE A 500 15.35 -36.64 17.14
CA PHE A 500 15.90 -35.54 16.36
C PHE A 500 17.43 -35.54 16.41
N GLU A 501 18.08 -35.60 15.25
CA GLU A 501 19.54 -35.68 15.14
C GLU A 501 20.21 -34.38 14.70
N GLY A 502 19.42 -33.35 14.37
CA GLY A 502 19.91 -32.03 13.97
C GLY A 502 19.97 -31.81 12.46
N SER A 503 20.59 -30.71 12.05
CA SER A 503 20.73 -30.32 10.64
C SER A 503 21.93 -31.01 9.98
N ILE A 504 21.75 -31.42 8.71
CA ILE A 504 22.83 -31.94 7.85
C ILE A 504 23.36 -30.89 6.87
N GLY A 505 22.87 -29.65 6.92
CA GLY A 505 23.19 -28.54 6.00
C GLY A 505 21.96 -27.70 5.75
N ASN A 506 22.06 -26.68 4.90
CA ASN A 506 20.90 -25.87 4.53
C ASN A 506 20.38 -26.23 3.12
N ILE A 507 19.07 -26.12 2.92
CA ILE A 507 18.38 -26.36 1.65
C ILE A 507 17.60 -25.09 1.27
N ALA A 508 17.49 -24.81 -0.03
CA ALA A 508 16.64 -23.73 -0.50
C ALA A 508 15.20 -24.23 -0.66
N THR A 509 14.22 -23.46 -0.17
CA THR A 509 12.79 -23.79 -0.31
C THR A 509 12.17 -23.21 -1.58
N SER A 510 12.86 -22.25 -2.21
CA SER A 510 12.54 -21.67 -3.51
C SER A 510 13.72 -21.84 -4.46
N LYS A 511 13.46 -21.83 -5.78
CA LYS A 511 14.49 -22.10 -6.79
C LYS A 511 15.53 -20.98 -6.82
N LEU A 512 16.76 -21.27 -6.41
CA LEU A 512 17.90 -20.35 -6.52
C LEU A 512 18.69 -20.59 -7.81
N THR A 513 19.50 -19.63 -8.23
CA THR A 513 20.37 -19.76 -9.41
C THR A 513 21.30 -20.98 -9.28
N ASN A 514 21.42 -21.74 -10.37
CA ASN A 514 22.22 -22.96 -10.45
C ASN A 514 21.85 -24.02 -9.39
N THR A 515 20.56 -24.19 -9.10
CA THR A 515 20.05 -25.28 -8.25
C THR A 515 19.17 -26.24 -9.04
N ARG A 516 18.98 -27.44 -8.49
CA ARG A 516 18.10 -28.49 -9.00
C ARG A 516 17.17 -29.00 -7.90
N GLU A 517 16.04 -29.55 -8.30
CA GLU A 517 15.04 -30.10 -7.39
C GLU A 517 15.58 -31.35 -6.66
N LEU A 518 15.36 -31.42 -5.34
CA LEU A 518 15.51 -32.65 -4.56
C LEU A 518 14.13 -33.28 -4.41
N TYR A 519 13.87 -34.35 -5.15
CA TYR A 519 12.60 -35.06 -5.10
C TYR A 519 12.50 -35.93 -3.87
N ARG A 520 11.34 -35.88 -3.22
CA ARG A 520 10.93 -36.74 -2.11
C ARG A 520 9.95 -37.79 -2.64
N TRP A 521 10.24 -39.04 -2.33
CA TRP A 521 9.44 -40.20 -2.70
C TRP A 521 8.99 -40.93 -1.45
N TYR A 522 7.76 -41.40 -1.42
CA TYR A 522 7.15 -42.07 -0.26
C TYR A 522 6.72 -43.49 -0.63
N ASN A 523 7.04 -44.46 0.22
CA ASN A 523 6.52 -45.82 0.09
C ASN A 523 5.45 -46.08 1.17
N PRO A 524 4.15 -46.18 0.80
CA PRO A 524 3.06 -46.36 1.76
C PRO A 524 3.07 -47.73 2.44
N SER A 525 3.70 -48.75 1.83
CA SER A 525 3.77 -50.09 2.42
C SER A 525 4.77 -50.18 3.57
N THR A 526 5.80 -49.31 3.57
CA THR A 526 6.86 -49.31 4.59
C THR A 526 6.90 -48.04 5.44
N ASP A 527 6.10 -47.01 5.11
CA ASP A 527 6.15 -45.67 5.73
C ASP A 527 7.55 -45.02 5.65
N ARG A 528 8.25 -45.23 4.53
CA ARG A 528 9.64 -44.76 4.32
C ARG A 528 9.75 -43.73 3.21
N TYR A 529 10.78 -42.88 3.31
CA TYR A 529 11.04 -41.81 2.37
C TYR A 529 12.39 -41.99 1.65
N PHE A 530 12.44 -41.56 0.40
CA PHE A 530 13.66 -41.59 -0.42
C PHE A 530 13.87 -40.24 -1.11
N TYR A 531 15.13 -39.78 -1.16
CA TYR A 531 15.50 -38.44 -1.63
C TYR A 531 16.50 -38.54 -2.77
N THR A 532 16.22 -37.90 -3.89
CA THR A 532 17.09 -37.96 -5.07
C THR A 532 16.91 -36.74 -5.96
N THR A 533 17.96 -36.36 -6.67
CA THR A 533 17.90 -35.35 -7.74
C THR A 533 17.55 -35.96 -9.09
N ASP A 534 17.52 -37.30 -9.19
CA ASP A 534 17.09 -37.99 -10.41
C ASP A 534 15.56 -37.98 -10.50
N SER A 535 15.05 -37.29 -11.52
CA SER A 535 13.62 -37.25 -11.83
C SER A 535 13.09 -38.54 -12.47
N ARG A 536 13.98 -39.46 -12.89
CA ARG A 536 13.59 -40.71 -13.55
C ARG A 536 13.01 -41.72 -12.55
N ALA A 537 11.68 -41.75 -12.51
CA ALA A 537 10.89 -42.52 -11.59
C ALA A 537 10.87 -44.05 -11.82
N ALA A 538 11.33 -44.55 -12.98
CA ALA A 538 11.01 -45.92 -13.40
C ALA A 538 11.54 -47.01 -12.45
N ASN A 539 12.78 -46.85 -11.95
CA ASN A 539 13.37 -47.82 -11.02
C ASN A 539 12.93 -47.60 -9.56
N ILE A 540 12.53 -46.38 -9.22
CA ILE A 540 12.03 -46.02 -7.88
C ILE A 540 10.60 -46.52 -7.71
N ARG A 541 9.73 -46.31 -8.71
CA ARG A 541 8.34 -46.81 -8.73
C ARG A 541 8.27 -48.33 -8.68
N LYS A 542 9.19 -49.03 -9.34
CA LYS A 542 9.31 -50.50 -9.24
C LYS A 542 9.57 -51.00 -7.81
N LYS A 543 10.05 -50.15 -6.90
CA LYS A 543 10.25 -50.45 -5.47
C LYS A 543 9.08 -50.02 -4.57
N GLY A 544 7.91 -49.71 -5.14
CA GLY A 544 6.72 -49.32 -4.39
C GLY A 544 6.69 -47.86 -3.92
N TYR A 545 7.63 -47.03 -4.36
CA TYR A 545 7.66 -45.60 -4.03
C TYR A 545 6.80 -44.79 -5.00
N SER A 546 5.93 -43.95 -4.45
CA SER A 546 5.20 -42.91 -5.17
C SER A 546 5.88 -41.55 -5.00
N PHE A 547 5.68 -40.67 -5.99
CA PHE A 547 6.15 -39.30 -5.89
C PHE A 547 5.37 -38.59 -4.79
N ASP A 548 6.08 -37.95 -3.85
CA ASP A 548 5.48 -37.27 -2.70
C ASP A 548 5.62 -35.74 -2.82
N GLY A 549 6.71 -35.26 -3.41
CA GLY A 549 6.90 -33.83 -3.68
C GLY A 549 8.34 -33.44 -3.89
N ILE A 550 8.60 -32.14 -3.82
CA ILE A 550 9.95 -31.55 -3.83
C ILE A 550 10.30 -31.19 -2.38
N ALA A 551 11.37 -31.78 -1.85
CA ALA A 551 11.86 -31.46 -0.50
C ALA A 551 12.52 -30.07 -0.42
N GLY A 552 13.04 -29.60 -1.55
CA GLY A 552 13.67 -28.29 -1.74
C GLY A 552 14.60 -28.31 -2.95
N TYR A 553 15.50 -27.33 -3.04
CA TYR A 553 16.47 -27.17 -4.11
C TYR A 553 17.90 -27.28 -3.57
N VAL A 554 18.72 -28.07 -4.27
CA VAL A 554 20.09 -28.45 -3.92
C VAL A 554 21.05 -28.12 -5.07
N LYS A 555 22.37 -28.16 -4.83
CA LYS A 555 23.40 -27.90 -5.86
C LYS A 555 23.75 -29.18 -6.64
#